data_AF-A0A6B2TET5-F1
#
_entry.id   AF-A0A6B2TET5-F1
#
_cell.length_a   1.000
_cell.length_b   1.000
_cell.length_c   1.000
_cell.angle_alpha   90.00
_cell.angle_beta   90.00
_cell.angle_gamma   90.00
#
_symmetry.space_group_name_H-M   'P 1'
#
loop_
_entity.id
_entity.type
_entity.pdbx_description
1 polymer ?
#
loop_
_entity_poly.entity_id
_entity_poly.type
_entity_poly.pdbx_seq_one_letter_code
_entity_poly.pdbx_strand_id
1 'polypeptide(L)'
;PLYAAHADLPVPAEPHLAYWHAATLLREHRGDGHLTVLLGAGLDGLEALVSHTATGKGTRPKWVFSTRGWNQEEWDAAVDRLRERGVLDGEGELTETGVALRKDIEAETDRLDRAPYEHLGAAGVERLTELGTLITGTALQAGAFPADLLGKR
;
A
#
# COMPACT_ATOMS: atom_id res chain seq x y z
N PRO A 1 12.71 -1.35 -10.80
CA PRO A 1 12.35 -0.65 -9.55
C PRO A 1 12.01 0.81 -9.85
N LEU A 2 10.79 1.25 -9.54
CA LEU A 2 10.34 2.61 -9.80
C LEU A 2 11.16 3.62 -8.98
N TYR A 3 11.59 3.24 -7.77
CA TYR A 3 12.41 4.09 -6.91
C TYR A 3 13.70 4.53 -7.60
N ALA A 4 14.47 3.57 -8.13
CA ALA A 4 15.78 3.85 -8.72
C ALA A 4 15.67 4.83 -9.90
N ALA A 5 14.68 4.61 -10.79
CA ALA A 5 14.45 5.50 -11.91
C ALA A 5 14.05 6.92 -11.48
N HIS A 6 13.24 7.05 -10.42
CA HIS A 6 12.89 8.35 -9.87
C HIS A 6 14.04 9.03 -9.13
N ALA A 7 14.90 8.26 -8.44
CA ALA A 7 16.05 8.77 -7.69
C ALA A 7 17.15 9.35 -8.60
N ASP A 8 17.21 8.90 -9.85
CA ASP A 8 18.12 9.44 -10.88
C ASP A 8 17.66 10.80 -11.44
N LEU A 9 16.44 11.24 -11.13
CA LEU A 9 15.93 12.56 -11.55
C LEU A 9 16.45 13.67 -10.62
N PRO A 10 16.70 14.88 -11.14
CA PRO A 10 17.08 16.01 -10.30
C PRO A 10 15.96 16.39 -9.33
N VAL A 11 16.35 16.76 -8.10
CA VAL A 11 15.41 17.33 -7.12
C VAL A 11 14.91 18.69 -7.61
N PRO A 12 13.59 18.91 -7.71
CA PRO A 12 13.02 20.21 -8.10
C PRO A 12 13.42 21.34 -7.14
N ALA A 13 13.53 22.56 -7.64
CA ALA A 13 13.95 23.72 -6.84
C ALA A 13 12.83 24.28 -5.94
N GLU A 14 11.58 24.26 -6.44
CA GLU A 14 10.43 24.74 -5.71
C GLU A 14 10.14 23.83 -4.51
N PRO A 15 10.02 24.37 -3.27
CA PRO A 15 9.93 23.54 -2.06
C PRO A 15 8.79 22.52 -2.06
N HIS A 16 7.63 22.87 -2.64
CA HIS A 16 6.49 21.95 -2.72
C HIS A 16 6.71 20.82 -3.73
N LEU A 17 7.46 21.06 -4.81
CA LEU A 17 7.86 20.04 -5.77
C LEU A 17 8.97 19.16 -5.22
N ALA A 18 9.92 19.74 -4.48
CA ALA A 18 10.95 18.98 -3.76
C ALA A 18 10.33 18.02 -2.74
N TYR A 19 9.33 18.49 -1.99
CA TYR A 19 8.56 17.65 -1.06
C TYR A 19 7.82 16.52 -1.79
N TRP A 20 7.09 16.84 -2.87
CA TRP A 20 6.40 15.84 -3.67
C TRP A 20 7.36 14.77 -4.23
N HIS A 21 8.51 15.20 -4.73
CA HIS A 21 9.56 14.31 -5.22
C HIS A 21 10.09 13.39 -4.10
N ALA A 22 10.42 13.94 -2.93
CA ALA A 22 10.88 13.14 -1.78
C ALA A 22 9.82 12.14 -1.28
N ALA A 23 8.55 12.57 -1.19
CA ALA A 23 7.44 11.69 -0.81
C ALA A 23 7.24 10.57 -1.84
N THR A 24 7.38 10.88 -3.13
CA THR A 24 7.33 9.90 -4.22
C THR A 24 8.46 8.88 -4.07
N LEU A 25 9.69 9.31 -3.78
CA LEU A 25 10.81 8.39 -3.56
C LEU A 25 10.54 7.42 -2.41
N LEU A 26 10.07 7.89 -1.25
CA LEU A 26 9.71 7.00 -0.14
C LEU A 26 8.57 6.04 -0.53
N ARG A 27 7.56 6.54 -1.24
CA ARG A 27 6.43 5.74 -1.73
C ARG A 27 6.86 4.66 -2.72
N GLU A 28 7.73 4.97 -3.68
CA GLU A 28 8.25 3.99 -4.64
C GLU A 28 9.21 3.00 -3.98
N HIS A 29 10.04 3.43 -3.03
CA HIS A 29 10.95 2.55 -2.30
C HIS A 29 10.17 1.47 -1.55
N ARG A 30 9.19 1.89 -0.75
CA ARG A 30 8.29 0.96 -0.06
C ARG A 30 7.50 0.11 -1.05
N GLY A 31 7.03 0.71 -2.16
CA GLY A 31 6.27 0.03 -3.21
C GLY A 31 7.03 -1.09 -3.89
N ASP A 32 8.28 -0.85 -4.29
CA ASP A 32 9.17 -1.87 -4.88
C ASP A 32 9.39 -3.04 -3.91
N GLY A 33 9.59 -2.74 -2.61
CA GLY A 33 9.66 -3.74 -1.55
C GLY A 33 8.36 -4.52 -1.39
N HIS A 34 7.22 -3.84 -1.31
CA HIS A 34 5.91 -4.46 -1.14
C HIS A 34 5.56 -5.40 -2.30
N LEU A 35 5.83 -5.00 -3.55
CA LEU A 35 5.64 -5.86 -4.72
C LEU A 35 6.51 -7.12 -4.64
N THR A 36 7.76 -6.98 -4.19
CA THR A 36 8.66 -8.11 -4.00
C THR A 36 8.09 -9.11 -2.98
N VAL A 37 7.57 -8.62 -1.86
CA VAL A 37 6.97 -9.47 -0.81
C VAL A 37 5.69 -10.16 -1.30
N LEU A 38 4.81 -9.42 -1.99
CA LEU A 38 3.56 -9.98 -2.54
C LEU A 38 3.85 -11.12 -3.54
N LEU A 39 4.79 -10.88 -4.47
CA LEU A 39 5.19 -11.89 -5.44
C LEU A 39 5.87 -13.08 -4.77
N GLY A 40 6.71 -12.84 -3.75
CA GLY A 40 7.32 -13.89 -2.93
C GLY A 40 6.31 -14.75 -2.18
N ALA A 41 5.19 -14.16 -1.76
CA ALA A 41 4.04 -14.85 -1.16
C ALA A 41 3.13 -15.54 -2.20
N GLY A 42 3.46 -15.46 -3.48
CA GLY A 42 2.68 -16.03 -4.58
C GLY A 42 1.30 -15.39 -4.72
N LEU A 43 1.16 -14.09 -4.39
CA LEU A 43 -0.05 -13.33 -4.68
C LEU A 43 0.12 -12.61 -6.01
N ASP A 44 -0.83 -12.80 -6.91
CA ASP A 44 -0.93 -11.93 -8.09
C ASP A 44 -1.46 -10.53 -7.73
N GLY A 45 -1.50 -9.64 -8.72
CA GLY A 45 -1.91 -8.26 -8.51
C GLY A 45 -3.34 -8.11 -7.98
N LEU A 46 -4.27 -9.00 -8.35
CA LEU A 46 -5.66 -8.91 -7.94
C LEU A 46 -5.89 -9.63 -6.61
N GLU A 47 -5.24 -10.77 -6.38
CA GLU A 47 -5.22 -11.47 -5.10
C GLU A 47 -4.65 -10.60 -3.97
N ALA A 48 -3.62 -9.80 -4.26
CA ALA A 48 -3.09 -8.81 -3.33
C ALA A 48 -4.15 -7.78 -2.93
N LEU A 49 -4.99 -7.33 -3.87
CA LEU A 49 -6.07 -6.38 -3.60
C LEU A 49 -7.21 -7.04 -2.83
N VAL A 50 -7.68 -8.21 -3.28
CA VAL A 50 -8.76 -8.95 -2.62
C VAL A 50 -8.40 -9.26 -1.17
N SER A 51 -7.23 -9.84 -0.92
CA SER A 51 -6.78 -10.18 0.45
C SER A 51 -6.60 -8.94 1.32
N HIS A 52 -6.14 -7.82 0.77
CA HIS A 52 -6.03 -6.57 1.51
C HIS A 52 -7.41 -5.95 1.79
N THR A 53 -8.35 -6.01 0.86
CA THR A 53 -9.74 -5.56 1.05
C THR A 53 -10.45 -6.40 2.12
N ALA A 54 -10.20 -7.71 2.17
CA ALA A 54 -10.72 -8.60 3.22
C ALA A 54 -10.21 -8.26 4.64
N THR A 55 -9.14 -7.45 4.79
CA THR A 55 -8.75 -6.92 6.11
C THR A 55 -9.68 -5.82 6.63
N GLY A 56 -10.62 -5.33 5.81
CA GLY A 56 -11.43 -4.14 6.06
C GLY A 56 -10.70 -2.81 5.78
N LYS A 57 -9.37 -2.82 5.72
CA LYS A 57 -8.54 -1.61 5.53
C LYS A 57 -8.27 -1.27 4.06
N GLY A 58 -8.48 -2.23 3.16
CA GLY A 58 -8.20 -2.06 1.74
C GLY A 58 -9.21 -1.21 0.98
N THR A 59 -8.90 -0.95 -0.29
CA THR A 59 -9.76 -0.20 -1.22
C THR A 59 -11.03 -0.99 -1.50
N ARG A 60 -12.19 -0.32 -1.53
CA ARG A 60 -13.46 -0.98 -1.86
C ARG A 60 -13.45 -1.50 -3.31
N PRO A 61 -14.09 -2.65 -3.62
CA PRO A 61 -14.09 -3.22 -4.97
C PRO A 61 -14.52 -2.23 -6.07
N LYS A 62 -15.55 -1.41 -5.80
CA LYS A 62 -16.00 -0.37 -6.74
C LYS A 62 -14.89 0.58 -7.22
N TRP A 63 -13.94 0.90 -6.35
CA TRP A 63 -12.82 1.79 -6.66
C TRP A 63 -11.71 1.03 -7.38
N VAL A 64 -11.53 -0.26 -7.07
CA VAL A 64 -10.64 -1.14 -7.84
C VAL A 64 -11.11 -1.20 -9.29
N PHE A 65 -12.41 -1.38 -9.53
CA PHE A 65 -12.96 -1.50 -10.89
C PHE A 65 -12.87 -0.18 -11.67
N SER A 66 -13.21 0.94 -11.03
CA SER A 66 -13.22 2.23 -11.72
C SER A 66 -11.84 2.84 -11.98
N THR A 67 -10.82 2.46 -11.19
CA THR A 67 -9.48 3.10 -11.26
C THR A 67 -8.36 2.18 -11.74
N ARG A 68 -8.56 0.87 -11.71
CA ARG A 68 -7.48 -0.12 -11.94
C ARG A 68 -7.75 -1.08 -13.10
N GLY A 69 -8.88 -0.92 -13.79
CA GLY A 69 -9.19 -1.67 -15.02
C GLY A 69 -9.66 -3.11 -14.84
N TRP A 70 -9.79 -3.58 -13.59
CA TRP A 70 -10.33 -4.91 -13.29
C TRP A 70 -11.86 -4.91 -13.34
N ASN A 71 -12.44 -6.05 -13.70
CA ASN A 71 -13.88 -6.27 -13.67
C ASN A 71 -14.31 -7.23 -12.55
N GLN A 72 -15.62 -7.40 -12.39
CA GLN A 72 -16.22 -8.25 -11.34
C GLN A 72 -15.85 -9.72 -11.51
N GLU A 73 -15.83 -10.25 -12.74
CA GLU A 73 -15.52 -11.66 -13.02
C GLU A 73 -14.08 -11.98 -12.64
N GLU A 74 -13.14 -11.07 -12.94
CA GLU A 74 -11.74 -11.20 -12.54
C GLU A 74 -11.59 -11.18 -11.02
N TRP A 75 -12.33 -10.31 -10.34
CA TRP A 75 -12.34 -10.22 -8.87
C TRP A 75 -12.85 -11.51 -8.24
N ASP A 76 -13.97 -12.03 -8.71
CA ASP A 76 -14.56 -13.26 -8.18
C ASP A 76 -13.63 -14.45 -8.42
N ALA A 77 -13.00 -14.53 -9.60
CA ALA A 77 -12.00 -15.54 -9.88
C ALA A 77 -10.79 -15.46 -8.92
N ALA A 78 -10.36 -14.25 -8.52
CA ALA A 78 -9.29 -14.08 -7.54
C ALA A 78 -9.73 -14.46 -6.11
N VAL A 79 -10.98 -14.17 -5.74
CA VAL A 79 -11.59 -14.62 -4.48
C VAL A 79 -11.59 -16.16 -4.43
N ASP A 80 -12.01 -16.83 -5.50
CA ASP A 80 -12.09 -18.28 -5.54
C ASP A 80 -10.70 -18.94 -5.43
N ARG A 81 -9.68 -18.43 -6.13
CA ARG A 81 -8.29 -18.90 -5.95
C ARG A 81 -7.79 -18.74 -4.51
N LEU A 82 -8.13 -17.62 -3.86
CA LEU A 82 -7.74 -17.39 -2.46
C LEU A 82 -8.51 -18.30 -1.48
N ARG A 83 -9.77 -18.65 -1.78
CA ARG A 83 -10.53 -19.65 -1.02
C ARG A 83 -9.95 -21.05 -1.16
N GLU A 84 -9.60 -21.45 -2.39
CA GLU A 84 -8.94 -22.73 -2.66
C GLU A 84 -7.62 -22.87 -1.90
N ARG A 85 -6.89 -21.76 -1.73
CA ARG A 85 -5.65 -21.67 -0.95
C ARG A 85 -5.88 -21.57 0.57
N GLY A 86 -7.13 -21.50 1.03
CA GLY A 86 -7.48 -21.33 2.43
C GLY A 86 -7.11 -19.97 3.01
N VAL A 87 -6.87 -18.94 2.17
CA VAL A 87 -6.62 -17.55 2.60
C VAL A 87 -7.93 -16.87 2.97
N LEU A 88 -9.00 -17.17 2.23
CA LEU A 88 -10.35 -16.67 2.48
C LEU A 88 -11.31 -17.81 2.83
N ASP A 89 -12.34 -17.49 3.60
CA ASP A 89 -13.47 -18.38 3.88
C ASP A 89 -14.60 -18.26 2.83
N GLY A 90 -15.70 -19.00 3.05
CA GLY A 90 -16.87 -19.00 2.17
C GLY A 90 -17.53 -17.63 2.07
N GLU A 91 -17.41 -16.81 3.11
CA GLU A 91 -17.95 -15.47 3.23
C GLU A 91 -17.03 -14.40 2.59
N GLY A 92 -15.80 -14.78 2.22
CA GLY A 92 -14.80 -13.89 1.62
C GLY A 92 -14.02 -13.07 2.65
N GLU A 93 -14.08 -13.46 3.92
CA GLU A 93 -13.28 -12.89 5.00
C GLU A 93 -11.96 -13.68 5.15
N LEU A 94 -10.95 -13.08 5.80
CA LEU A 94 -9.67 -13.76 6.01
C LEU A 94 -9.82 -14.90 7.01
N THR A 95 -9.31 -16.07 6.65
CA THR A 95 -9.10 -17.17 7.61
C THR A 95 -7.93 -16.85 8.56
N GLU A 96 -7.69 -17.68 9.57
CA GLU A 96 -6.47 -17.58 10.39
C GLU A 96 -5.18 -17.61 9.55
N THR A 97 -5.16 -18.45 8.51
CA THR A 97 -4.03 -18.52 7.55
C THR A 97 -3.91 -17.23 6.76
N GLY A 98 -5.03 -16.65 6.30
CA GLY A 98 -5.04 -15.38 5.60
C GLY A 98 -4.59 -14.20 6.47
N VAL A 99 -4.99 -14.18 7.74
CA VAL A 99 -4.53 -13.17 8.71
C VAL A 99 -3.03 -13.28 8.94
N ALA A 100 -2.51 -14.50 9.13
CA ALA A 100 -1.09 -14.74 9.29
C ALA A 100 -0.30 -14.30 8.05
N LEU A 101 -0.76 -14.69 6.85
CA LEU A 101 -0.17 -14.28 5.58
C LEU A 101 -0.09 -12.75 5.45
N ARG A 102 -1.19 -12.04 5.74
CA ARG A 102 -1.19 -10.57 5.67
C ARG A 102 -0.25 -9.94 6.68
N LYS A 103 -0.20 -10.47 7.90
CA LYS A 103 0.72 -9.99 8.95
C LYS A 103 2.18 -10.15 8.51
N ASP A 104 2.53 -11.29 7.94
CA ASP A 104 3.89 -11.56 7.47
C ASP A 104 4.26 -10.66 6.28
N ILE A 105 3.33 -10.42 5.36
CA ILE A 105 3.52 -9.48 4.25
C ILE A 105 3.82 -8.07 4.76
N GLU A 106 3.05 -7.56 5.73
CA GLU A 106 3.29 -6.23 6.29
C GLU A 106 4.63 -6.17 7.03
N ALA A 107 4.94 -7.17 7.87
CA ALA A 107 6.19 -7.23 8.63
C ALA A 107 7.43 -7.26 7.71
N GLU A 108 7.38 -8.04 6.63
CA GLU A 108 8.48 -8.13 5.68
C GLU A 108 8.58 -6.86 4.81
N THR A 109 7.44 -6.25 4.45
CA THR A 109 7.43 -4.94 3.78
C THR A 109 8.10 -3.88 4.66
N ASP A 110 7.76 -3.82 5.96
CA ASP A 110 8.37 -2.90 6.93
C ASP A 110 9.86 -3.18 7.14
N ARG A 111 10.28 -4.45 7.06
CA ARG A 111 11.70 -4.82 7.12
C ARG A 111 12.46 -4.26 5.91
N LEU A 112 11.91 -4.40 4.71
CA LEU A 112 12.53 -3.92 3.48
C LEU A 112 12.55 -2.38 3.38
N ASP A 113 11.52 -1.71 3.90
CA ASP A 113 11.37 -0.26 3.89
C ASP A 113 12.21 0.47 4.96
N ARG A 114 12.98 -0.26 5.78
CA ARG A 114 13.61 0.29 6.98
C ARG A 114 14.75 1.27 6.70
N ALA A 115 15.51 1.05 5.63
CA ALA A 115 16.81 1.72 5.41
C ALA A 115 16.73 3.26 5.35
N PRO A 116 15.75 3.90 4.67
CA PRO A 116 15.61 5.36 4.70
C PRO A 116 15.39 5.93 6.10
N TYR A 117 14.63 5.24 6.95
CA TYR A 117 14.33 5.70 8.31
C TYR A 117 15.51 5.48 9.26
N GLU A 118 16.25 4.40 9.10
CA GLU A 118 17.53 4.18 9.81
C GLU A 118 18.55 5.27 9.47
N HIS A 119 18.62 5.68 8.20
CA HIS A 119 19.49 6.76 7.75
C HIS A 119 19.12 8.11 8.40
N LEU A 120 17.82 8.41 8.53
CA LEU A 120 17.35 9.63 9.21
C LEU A 120 17.60 9.60 10.73
N GLY A 121 17.64 8.41 11.33
CA GLY A 121 17.71 8.22 12.78
C GLY A 121 16.43 8.67 13.49
N ALA A 122 16.34 8.37 14.80
CA ALA A 122 15.11 8.58 15.58
C ALA A 122 14.59 10.03 15.54
N ALA A 123 15.48 11.02 15.72
CA ALA A 123 15.10 12.44 15.69
C ALA A 123 14.64 12.89 14.30
N GLY A 124 15.26 12.37 13.23
CA GLY A 124 14.85 12.67 11.86
C GLY A 124 13.48 12.07 11.52
N VAL A 125 13.21 10.84 11.99
CA VAL A 125 11.91 10.17 11.83
C VAL A 125 10.81 10.91 12.61
N GLU A 126 11.09 11.35 13.84
CA GLU A 126 10.16 12.16 14.64
C GLU A 126 9.81 13.46 13.90
N ARG A 127 10.83 14.17 13.39
CA ARG A 127 10.62 15.41 12.64
C ARG A 127 9.85 15.19 11.34
N LEU A 128 10.17 14.12 10.60
CA LEU A 128 9.43 13.75 9.39
C LEU A 128 7.96 13.47 9.71
N THR A 129 7.70 12.76 10.81
CA THR A 129 6.34 12.41 11.25
C THR A 129 5.55 13.66 11.64
N GLU A 130 6.16 14.60 12.38
CA GLU A 130 5.54 15.87 12.75
C GLU A 130 5.12 16.68 11.51
N LEU A 131 6.05 16.87 10.58
CA LEU A 131 5.82 17.64 9.36
C LEU A 131 4.82 16.97 8.42
N GLY A 132 4.97 15.65 8.21
CA GLY A 132 4.05 14.86 7.38
C GLY A 132 2.63 14.88 7.93
N THR A 133 2.45 14.75 9.24
CA THR A 133 1.14 14.81 9.90
C THR A 133 0.42 16.12 9.63
N LEU A 134 1.13 17.25 9.71
CA LEU A 134 0.57 18.57 9.42
C LEU A 134 0.08 18.66 7.97
N ILE A 135 0.92 18.27 7.01
CA ILE A 135 0.60 18.32 5.57
C ILE A 135 -0.58 17.40 5.24
N THR A 136 -0.57 16.17 5.73
CA THR A 136 -1.66 15.21 5.54
C THR A 136 -2.96 15.71 6.18
N GLY A 137 -2.90 16.31 7.36
CA GLY A 137 -4.04 16.93 8.03
C GLY A 137 -4.68 18.05 7.20
N THR A 138 -3.85 18.95 6.64
CA THR A 138 -4.33 20.01 5.74
C THR A 138 -4.96 19.43 4.46
N ALA A 139 -4.34 18.43 3.83
CA ALA A 139 -4.88 17.79 2.64
C ALA A 139 -6.25 17.11 2.91
N LEU A 140 -6.40 16.44 4.06
CA LEU A 140 -7.67 15.84 4.49
C LEU A 140 -8.76 16.90 4.67
N GLN A 141 -8.45 18.00 5.36
CA GLN A 141 -9.39 19.12 5.56
C GLN A 141 -9.80 19.78 4.24
N ALA A 142 -8.91 19.79 3.25
CA ALA A 142 -9.17 20.28 1.90
C ALA A 142 -9.94 19.28 1.01
N GLY A 143 -10.28 18.09 1.51
CA GLY A 143 -11.04 17.09 0.76
C GLY A 143 -10.23 16.29 -0.26
N ALA A 144 -8.93 16.10 -0.02
CA ALA A 144 -8.04 15.39 -0.95
C ALA A 144 -8.41 13.91 -1.19
N PHE A 145 -9.25 13.30 -0.33
CA PHE A 145 -9.63 11.89 -0.43
C PHE A 145 -11.16 11.73 -0.43
N PRO A 146 -11.72 10.82 -1.27
CA PRO A 146 -13.13 10.45 -1.20
C PRO A 146 -13.47 9.82 0.15
N ALA A 147 -14.62 10.19 0.72
CA ALA A 147 -15.06 9.71 2.04
C ALA A 147 -15.30 8.20 2.12
N ASP A 148 -15.46 7.53 0.98
CA ASP A 148 -15.79 6.10 0.86
C ASP A 148 -14.71 5.29 0.13
N LEU A 149 -13.46 5.78 0.13
CA LEU A 149 -12.32 5.13 -0.52
C LEU A 149 -11.94 3.79 0.14
N LEU A 150 -11.91 3.75 1.47
CA LEU A 150 -11.49 2.59 2.28
C LEU A 150 -12.68 1.72 2.71
N GLY A 151 -12.40 0.45 3.02
CA GLY A 151 -13.36 -0.58 3.44
C GLY A 151 -14.05 -0.32 4.80
N LYS A 152 -14.47 -1.40 5.48
CA LYS A 152 -15.21 -1.34 6.75
C LYS A 152 -14.34 -0.62 7.80
N ARG A 153 -14.89 0.42 8.45
CA ARG A 153 -14.32 0.97 9.69
C ARG A 153 -14.72 0.08 10.86
#